data_AF-A0A645FIS1-F1
#
_entry.id   AF-A0A645FIS1-F1
#
_cell.length_a   1.000
_cell.length_b   1.000
_cell.length_c   1.000
_cell.angle_alpha   90.00
_cell.angle_beta   90.00
_cell.angle_gamma   90.00
#
_symmetry.space_group_name_H-M   'P 1'
#
loop_
_entity.id
_entity.type
_entity.pdbx_description
1 polymer ?
#
loop_
_entity_poly.entity_id
_entity_poly.type
_entity_poly.pdbx_seq_one_letter_code
_entity_poly.pdbx_strand_id
1 'polypeptide(L)' 'MNMRKIISKAIHRSSKPDLAIEVAMEAGRRGVDAVPTLLRKMFSRVLWLARGRAD' A
#
# COMPACT_ATOMS: atom_id res chain seq x y z
N MET A 1 -1.22 -19.29 18.13
CA MET A 1 -0.24 -18.95 17.05
C MET A 1 -0.28 -17.44 16.85
N ASN A 2 0.85 -16.72 16.95
CA ASN A 2 0.90 -15.26 16.86
C ASN A 2 0.58 -14.78 15.42
N MET A 3 -0.37 -13.84 15.26
CA MET A 3 -0.81 -13.30 13.97
C MET A 3 0.33 -12.77 13.11
N ARG A 4 1.34 -12.14 13.73
CA ARG A 4 2.53 -11.64 13.04
C ARG A 4 3.33 -12.78 12.38
N LYS A 5 3.43 -13.94 13.03
CA LYS A 5 4.06 -15.16 12.46
C LYS A 5 3.24 -15.77 11.32
N ILE A 6 1.91 -15.69 11.37
CA ILE A 6 1.02 -16.16 10.31
C ILE A 6 1.21 -15.30 9.06
N ILE A 7 1.19 -13.97 9.22
CA ILE A 7 1.42 -13.02 8.14
C ILE A 7 2.81 -13.23 7.53
N SER A 8 3.87 -13.31 8.35
CA SER A 8 5.21 -13.55 7.84
C SER A 8 5.35 -14.87 7.08
N LYS A 9 4.72 -15.96 7.55
CA LYS A 9 4.71 -17.24 6.82
C LYS A 9 3.95 -17.16 5.50
N ALA A 10 2.82 -16.47 5.47
CA ALA A 10 2.05 -16.26 4.25
C ALA A 10 2.86 -15.45 3.22
N ILE A 11 3.49 -14.35 3.67
CA ILE A 11 4.37 -13.53 2.82
C ILE A 11 5.57 -14.34 2.30
N HIS A 12 6.14 -15.23 3.10
CA HIS A 12 7.26 -16.08 2.67
C HIS A 12 6.84 -17.20 1.69
N ARG A 13 5.62 -17.71 1.82
CA ARG A 13 5.08 -18.77 0.98
C ARG A 13 4.67 -18.25 -0.40
N SER A 14 4.13 -17.04 -0.46
CA SER A 14 3.82 -16.36 -1.71
C SER A 14 5.10 -15.81 -2.33
N SER A 15 5.25 -15.86 -3.65
CA SER A 15 6.33 -15.15 -4.31
C SER A 15 6.11 -13.63 -4.09
N LYS A 16 7.17 -12.89 -3.72
CA LYS A 16 7.06 -11.44 -3.42
C LYS A 16 6.40 -10.64 -4.57
N PRO A 17 6.64 -10.95 -5.86
CA PRO A 17 5.92 -10.31 -6.97
C PRO A 17 4.42 -10.63 -6.99
N ASP A 18 4.03 -11.91 -6.85
CA ASP A 18 2.62 -12.30 -6.92
C ASP A 18 1.82 -11.69 -5.79
N LEU A 19 2.38 -11.67 -4.58
CA LEU A 19 1.74 -11.01 -3.44
C LEU A 19 1.58 -9.50 -3.68
N ALA A 20 2.56 -8.85 -4.30
CA ALA A 20 2.45 -7.42 -4.62
C ALA A 20 1.32 -7.16 -5.63
N ILE A 21 1.16 -8.04 -6.62
CA ILE A 21 0.06 -7.98 -7.60
C ILE A 21 -1.30 -8.16 -6.90
N GLU A 22 -1.45 -9.21 -6.08
CA GLU A 22 -2.70 -9.47 -5.36
C GLU A 22 -3.09 -8.31 -4.44
N VAL A 23 -2.13 -7.75 -3.70
CA VAL A 23 -2.34 -6.58 -2.84
C VAL A 23 -2.76 -5.36 -3.65
N ALA A 24 -2.14 -5.13 -4.81
CA ALA A 24 -2.53 -4.03 -5.69
C ALA A 24 -3.94 -4.19 -6.25
N MET A 25 -4.32 -5.41 -6.66
CA MET A 25 -5.66 -5.73 -7.15
C MET A 25 -6.72 -5.55 -6.06
N GLU A 26 -6.46 -6.04 -4.84
CA GLU A 26 -7.34 -5.86 -3.70
C GLU A 26 -7.50 -4.38 -3.32
N ALA A 27 -6.39 -3.62 -3.29
CA ALA A 27 -6.44 -2.19 -3.04
C ALA A 27 -7.27 -1.45 -4.10
N GLY A 28 -7.13 -1.82 -5.37
CA GLY A 28 -7.95 -1.29 -6.46
C GLY A 28 -9.44 -1.57 -6.27
N ARG A 29 -9.80 -2.81 -5.86
CA ARG A 29 -11.19 -3.17 -5.57
C ARG A 29 -11.81 -2.41 -4.40
N ARG A 30 -11.03 -2.12 -3.35
CA ARG A 30 -11.49 -1.35 -2.18
C ARG A 30 -11.68 0.13 -2.47
N GLY A 31 -11.06 0.64 -3.53
CA GLY A 31 -11.17 2.04 -3.93
C GLY A 31 -10.33 3.01 -3.08
N VAL A 32 -10.28 4.27 -3.53
CA VAL A 32 -9.43 5.32 -2.96
C VAL A 32 -9.82 5.74 -1.54
N ASP A 33 -11.07 5.51 -1.14
CA ASP A 33 -11.58 5.87 0.18
C ASP A 33 -11.00 4.97 1.28
N ALA A 34 -10.66 3.72 0.94
CA ALA A 34 -10.03 2.77 1.84
C ALA A 34 -8.55 3.09 2.14
N VAL A 35 -7.93 4.02 1.40
CA VAL A 35 -6.55 4.44 1.64
C VAL A 35 -6.47 5.24 2.94
N PRO A 36 -5.56 4.93 3.89
CA PRO A 36 -5.40 5.75 5.09
C PRO A 36 -5.12 7.22 4.78
N THR A 37 -5.79 8.14 5.51
CA THR A 37 -5.67 9.59 5.29
C THR A 37 -4.22 10.10 5.36
N LEU A 38 -3.38 9.51 6.22
CA LEU A 38 -1.95 9.83 6.30
C LEU A 38 -1.23 9.60 4.97
N LEU A 39 -1.49 8.46 4.33
CA LEU A 39 -0.87 8.12 3.04
C LEU A 39 -1.38 9.05 1.94
N ARG A 40 -2.69 9.33 1.89
CA ARG A 40 -3.25 10.30 0.93
C ARG A 40 -2.56 11.66 1.03
N LYS A 41 -2.44 12.21 2.25
CA LYS A 41 -1.77 13.50 2.50
C LYS A 41 -0.30 13.47 2.07
N MET A 42 0.42 12.40 2.40
CA MET A 42 1.83 12.24 2.03
C MET A 42 2.00 12.19 0.51
N PHE A 43 1.20 11.38 -0.20
CA PHE A 43 1.26 11.27 -1.65
C PHE A 43 0.85 12.57 -2.36
N SER A 44 -0.16 13.28 -1.85
CA SER A 44 -0.48 14.61 -2.34
C SER A 44 0.75 15.51 -2.23
N ARG A 45 1.39 15.60 -1.05
CA ARG A 45 2.59 16.44 -0.88
C ARG A 45 3.71 16.08 -1.86
N VAL A 46 3.96 14.78 -2.09
CA VAL A 46 4.95 14.34 -3.09
C VAL A 46 4.59 14.81 -4.50
N LEU A 47 3.31 14.71 -4.87
CA LEU A 47 2.84 15.21 -6.17
C LEU A 47 3.02 16.73 -6.32
N TRP A 48 2.78 17.49 -5.26
CA TRP A 48 3.01 18.94 -5.22
C TRP A 48 4.50 19.29 -5.31
N LEU A 49 5.36 18.57 -4.59
CA LEU A 49 6.83 18.71 -4.65
C LEU A 49 7.35 18.43 -6.06
N ALA A 50 6.91 17.33 -6.68
CA ALA A 50 7.31 16.96 -8.04
C ALA A 50 6.88 18.00 -9.09
N ARG A 51 5.86 18.81 -8.79
CA ARG A 51 5.36 19.90 -9.65
C ARG A 51 5.97 21.26 -9.32
N GLY A 52 6.88 21.35 -8.33
CA GLY A 52 7.45 22.62 -7.87
C GLY A 52 6.43 23.55 -7.21
N ARG A 53 5.35 22.99 -6.65
CA ARG A 53 4.23 23.75 -6.05
C ARG A 53 4.08 23.50 -4.55
N ALA A 54 5.01 22.77 -3.94
CA ALA A 54 4.98 22.57 -2.50
C ALA A 54 5.76 23.70 -1.83
N ASP A 55 5.04 24.47 -1.02
CA ASP A 55 5.59 25.47 -0.10
C ASP A 55 6.36 24.78 1.05
#